data_AF-A0A4S4KHM1-F1
#
_entry.id   AF-A0A4S4KHM1-F1
#
_cell.length_a   1.000
_cell.length_b   1.000
_cell.length_c   1.000
_cell.angle_alpha   90.00
_cell.angle_beta   90.00
_cell.angle_gamma   90.00
#
_symmetry.space_group_name_H-M   'P 1'
#
loop_
_entity.id
_entity.type
_entity.pdbx_description
1 polymer ?
#
loop_
_entity_poly.entity_id
_entity_poly.type
_entity_poly.pdbx_seq_one_letter_code
_entity_poly.pdbx_strand_id
1 'polypeptide(L)'
;MKAEPDSRTVQGKDVKFSVDDFETVRTTAWEGVRNAEARNLMKEMAVGDQVLFYHSNCKNPGVAAFAEVSKEAYPDYTAWDPAHPYYDPKTDEANPKWYMVDVTFKARTEHFIPLSLLKQIASNQPDSEPPSDVAYIGKDGISAIKEMALVSRGRLSVQRVEEATWAVIEKLAKGGGWDESGKAGKVGKPKPPKPAAEQAKNGEEDVETSSGVNSKGSTVKKRKATAEDNEESKSLRRSTRARK
;
A
#
# COMPACT_ATOMS: atom_id res chain seq x y z
N MET A 1 3.02 -9.31 3.24
CA MET A 1 1.92 -8.32 3.20
C MET A 1 2.35 -7.13 2.35
N LYS A 2 1.50 -6.66 1.45
CA LYS A 2 1.83 -5.60 0.46
C LYS A 2 1.38 -4.22 0.94
N ALA A 3 2.26 -3.23 0.81
CA ALA A 3 1.99 -1.81 1.07
C ALA A 3 2.51 -0.96 -0.10
N GLU A 4 2.05 0.29 -0.20
CA GLU A 4 2.45 1.20 -1.29
C GLU A 4 3.44 2.24 -0.76
N PRO A 5 4.72 2.21 -1.20
CA PRO A 5 5.72 3.13 -0.66
C PRO A 5 5.66 4.54 -1.28
N ASP A 6 5.03 4.67 -2.44
CA ASP A 6 4.86 5.94 -3.15
C ASP A 6 3.45 6.51 -2.88
N SER A 7 3.33 7.84 -2.87
CA SER A 7 2.03 8.50 -2.65
C SER A 7 1.02 8.15 -3.73
N ARG A 8 -0.19 7.79 -3.29
CA ARG A 8 -1.35 7.55 -4.15
C ARG A 8 -2.60 7.91 -3.38
N THR A 9 -3.47 8.68 -4.03
CA THR A 9 -4.73 9.09 -3.42
C THR A 9 -5.84 8.07 -3.68
N VAL A 10 -6.52 7.65 -2.62
CA VAL A 10 -7.77 6.87 -2.65
C VAL A 10 -8.82 7.67 -1.90
N GLN A 11 -9.95 7.98 -2.55
CA GLN A 11 -11.03 8.77 -1.95
C GLN A 11 -10.56 10.06 -1.24
N GLY A 12 -9.57 10.75 -1.82
CA GLY A 12 -9.03 12.00 -1.27
C GLY A 12 -8.02 11.84 -0.12
N LYS A 13 -7.64 10.60 0.24
CA LYS A 13 -6.65 10.29 1.28
C LYS A 13 -5.41 9.65 0.65
N ASP A 14 -4.22 10.06 1.09
CA ASP A 14 -2.98 9.37 0.70
C ASP A 14 -2.89 8.05 1.44
N VAL A 15 -2.58 6.97 0.72
CA VAL A 15 -2.46 5.61 1.28
C VAL A 15 -1.01 5.11 1.32
N LYS A 16 -0.06 6.03 1.18
CA LYS A 16 1.37 5.75 1.28
C LYS A 16 1.73 5.12 2.63
N PHE A 17 2.43 3.99 2.56
CA PHE A 17 3.09 3.38 3.69
C PHE A 17 4.37 2.65 3.22
N SER A 18 5.51 3.32 3.36
CA SER A 18 6.82 2.80 2.97
C SER A 18 7.50 2.03 4.12
N VAL A 19 8.67 1.45 3.84
CA VAL A 19 9.47 0.78 4.87
C VAL A 19 10.03 1.80 5.89
N ASP A 20 10.29 3.03 5.46
CA ASP A 20 10.75 4.12 6.33
C ASP A 20 9.64 4.52 7.30
N ASP A 21 8.40 4.58 6.81
CA ASP A 21 7.22 4.83 7.64
C ASP A 21 7.03 3.70 8.66
N PHE A 22 7.14 2.44 8.21
CA PHE A 22 6.97 1.27 9.08
C PHE A 22 8.05 1.18 10.17
N GLU A 23 9.31 1.42 9.82
CA GLU A 23 10.42 1.46 10.79
C GLU A 23 10.24 2.59 11.82
N THR A 24 9.67 3.72 11.39
CA THR A 24 9.40 4.86 12.27
C THR A 24 8.28 4.54 13.27
N VAL A 25 7.15 4.00 12.80
CA VAL A 25 6.00 3.70 13.68
C VAL A 25 6.19 2.44 14.51
N ARG A 26 7.11 1.56 14.10
CA ARG A 26 7.44 0.25 14.70
C ARG A 26 6.31 -0.77 14.66
N THR A 27 5.16 -0.44 15.22
CA THR A 27 3.98 -1.31 15.24
C THR A 27 2.81 -0.57 14.63
N THR A 28 2.09 -1.24 13.73
CA THR A 28 0.91 -0.67 13.07
C THR A 28 -0.21 -1.70 12.96
N ALA A 29 -1.45 -1.23 13.08
CA ALA A 29 -2.60 -1.99 12.61
C ALA A 29 -2.51 -2.12 11.08
N TRP A 30 -2.68 -3.33 10.56
CA TRP A 30 -2.64 -3.61 9.13
C TRP A 30 -4.04 -3.51 8.52
N GLU A 31 -4.55 -2.29 8.48
CA GLU A 31 -5.92 -1.98 8.07
C GLU A 31 -6.14 -2.07 6.54
N GLY A 32 -7.39 -1.89 6.10
CA GLY A 32 -7.67 -1.53 4.71
C GLY A 32 -7.74 -2.72 3.74
N VAL A 33 -7.61 -3.94 4.27
CA VAL A 33 -7.78 -5.16 3.49
C VAL A 33 -9.26 -5.36 3.17
N ARG A 34 -9.60 -5.23 1.88
CA ARG A 34 -10.98 -5.39 1.34
C ARG A 34 -11.11 -6.56 0.36
N ASN A 35 -10.19 -7.52 0.45
CA ASN A 35 -10.27 -8.78 -0.28
C ASN A 35 -10.63 -9.91 0.70
N ALA A 36 -11.69 -10.67 0.43
CA ALA A 36 -12.21 -11.68 1.34
C ALA A 36 -11.23 -12.82 1.62
N GLU A 37 -10.43 -13.21 0.62
CA GLU A 37 -9.39 -14.23 0.79
C GLU A 37 -8.22 -13.69 1.63
N ALA A 38 -7.73 -12.49 1.32
CA ALA A 38 -6.67 -11.85 2.09
C ALA A 38 -7.09 -11.67 3.57
N ARG A 39 -8.33 -11.26 3.82
CA ARG A 39 -8.92 -11.19 5.15
C ARG A 39 -8.92 -12.55 5.84
N ASN A 40 -9.33 -13.62 5.15
CA ASN A 40 -9.33 -14.97 5.73
C ASN A 40 -7.91 -15.39 6.12
N LEU A 41 -6.91 -15.11 5.28
CA LEU A 41 -5.50 -15.37 5.61
C LEU A 41 -5.05 -14.61 6.87
N MET A 42 -5.47 -13.35 7.03
CA MET A 42 -5.17 -12.59 8.25
C MET A 42 -5.79 -13.21 9.50
N LYS A 43 -7.00 -13.76 9.39
CA LYS A 43 -7.68 -14.45 10.50
C LYS A 43 -6.99 -15.74 10.94
N GLU A 44 -6.13 -16.29 10.11
CA GLU A 44 -5.37 -17.50 10.41
C GLU A 44 -3.98 -17.20 11.01
N MET A 45 -3.57 -15.94 11.04
CA MET A 45 -2.30 -15.53 11.62
C MET A 45 -2.31 -15.61 13.14
N ALA A 46 -1.22 -16.10 13.72
CA ALA A 46 -0.96 -16.11 15.15
C ALA A 46 0.11 -15.08 15.54
N VAL A 47 0.13 -14.67 16.80
CA VAL A 47 1.23 -13.85 17.33
C VAL A 47 2.55 -14.62 17.19
N GLY A 48 3.57 -13.93 16.66
CA GLY A 48 4.87 -14.54 16.36
C GLY A 48 5.03 -14.99 14.90
N ASP A 49 3.95 -15.03 14.11
CA ASP A 49 4.05 -15.34 12.69
C ASP A 49 4.89 -14.29 11.97
N GLN A 50 5.85 -14.77 11.16
CA GLN A 50 6.76 -13.90 10.44
C GLN A 50 6.12 -13.34 9.16
N VAL A 51 6.47 -12.09 8.83
CA VAL A 51 5.86 -11.32 7.74
C VAL A 51 6.94 -10.73 6.84
N LEU A 52 6.83 -11.00 5.53
CA LEU A 52 7.53 -10.22 4.51
C LEU A 52 6.78 -8.92 4.24
N PHE A 53 7.39 -7.77 4.51
CA PHE A 53 6.88 -6.45 4.13
C PHE A 53 7.29 -6.12 2.70
N TYR A 54 6.30 -5.98 1.83
CA TYR A 54 6.49 -5.87 0.38
C TYR A 54 6.02 -4.53 -0.15
N HIS A 55 6.89 -3.83 -0.87
CA HIS A 55 6.57 -2.64 -1.65
C HIS A 55 5.85 -3.02 -2.94
N SER A 56 4.63 -2.53 -3.09
CA SER A 56 3.76 -2.74 -4.25
C SER A 56 3.38 -1.43 -4.92
N ASN A 57 2.86 -1.51 -6.14
CA ASN A 57 2.37 -0.36 -6.90
C ASN A 57 3.35 0.84 -6.95
N CYS A 58 4.64 0.54 -7.09
CA CYS A 58 5.71 1.53 -7.17
C CYS A 58 6.65 1.16 -8.32
N LYS A 59 7.59 2.06 -8.59
CA LYS A 59 8.57 1.86 -9.67
C LYS A 59 9.43 0.60 -9.48
N ASN A 60 9.82 0.32 -8.24
CA ASN A 60 10.68 -0.81 -7.88
C ASN A 60 9.97 -1.66 -6.82
N PRO A 61 9.04 -2.54 -7.21
CA PRO A 61 8.34 -3.38 -6.27
C PRO A 61 9.22 -4.54 -5.79
N GLY A 62 9.07 -4.95 -4.53
CA GLY A 62 9.97 -5.94 -3.93
C GLY A 62 9.82 -6.07 -2.42
N VAL A 63 10.54 -7.04 -1.84
CA VAL A 63 10.60 -7.23 -0.38
C VAL A 63 11.58 -6.25 0.22
N ALA A 64 11.13 -5.46 1.19
CA ALA A 64 11.91 -4.38 1.80
C ALA A 64 12.26 -4.62 3.28
N ALA A 65 11.47 -5.42 3.99
CA ALA A 65 11.68 -5.68 5.41
C ALA A 65 11.03 -6.98 5.87
N PHE A 66 11.49 -7.42 7.03
CA PHE A 66 10.90 -8.45 7.88
C PHE A 66 10.10 -7.80 9.00
N ALA A 67 8.97 -8.41 9.31
CA ALA A 67 8.08 -8.04 10.39
C ALA A 67 7.51 -9.31 11.04
N GLU A 68 6.69 -9.12 12.06
CA GLU A 68 6.03 -10.20 12.78
C GLU A 68 4.64 -9.75 13.23
N VAL A 69 3.70 -10.68 13.30
CA VAL A 69 2.37 -10.43 13.87
C VAL A 69 2.50 -10.27 15.38
N SER A 70 2.12 -9.10 15.89
CA SER A 70 2.12 -8.77 17.32
C SER A 70 0.73 -8.81 17.95
N LYS A 71 -0.33 -8.90 17.14
CA LYS A 71 -1.71 -9.11 17.59
C LYS A 71 -2.50 -9.88 16.55
N GLU A 72 -3.17 -10.95 16.97
CA GLU A 72 -4.06 -11.76 16.11
C GLU A 72 -5.24 -10.93 15.57
N ALA A 73 -5.96 -11.51 14.61
CA ALA A 73 -6.99 -10.79 13.89
C ALA A 73 -8.13 -10.25 14.77
N TYR A 74 -8.48 -8.99 14.55
CA TYR A 74 -9.61 -8.32 15.18
C TYR A 74 -10.36 -7.46 14.15
N PRO A 75 -11.62 -7.05 14.42
CA PRO A 75 -12.40 -6.25 13.48
C PRO A 75 -11.66 -4.99 13.02
N ASP A 76 -11.64 -4.76 11.71
CA ASP A 76 -11.09 -3.53 11.13
C ASP A 76 -12.11 -2.40 11.28
N TYR A 77 -11.99 -1.65 12.37
CA TYR A 77 -12.88 -0.53 12.69
C TYR A 77 -12.80 0.62 11.66
N THR A 78 -11.73 0.72 10.87
CA THR A 78 -11.61 1.74 9.81
C THR A 78 -12.66 1.55 8.71
N ALA A 79 -13.19 0.33 8.57
CA ALA A 79 -14.26 0.04 7.62
C ALA A 79 -15.59 0.73 7.96
N TRP A 80 -15.76 1.21 9.20
CA TRP A 80 -16.98 1.87 9.67
C TRP A 80 -16.89 3.40 9.61
N ASP A 81 -15.70 3.96 9.39
CA ASP A 81 -15.47 5.41 9.31
C ASP A 81 -15.69 5.92 7.88
N PRO A 82 -16.72 6.76 7.62
CA PRO A 82 -16.99 7.32 6.29
C PRO A 82 -15.88 8.22 5.74
N ALA A 83 -14.97 8.71 6.58
CA ALA A 83 -13.83 9.52 6.16
C ALA A 83 -12.62 8.65 5.75
N HIS A 84 -12.65 7.36 6.02
CA HIS A 84 -11.57 6.43 5.70
C HIS A 84 -11.60 6.02 4.22
N PRO A 85 -10.45 5.94 3.51
CA PRO A 85 -10.42 5.58 2.09
C PRO A 85 -11.00 4.20 1.77
N TYR A 86 -11.11 3.34 2.77
CA TYR A 86 -11.61 1.97 2.67
C TYR A 86 -12.90 1.75 3.47
N TYR A 87 -13.71 2.79 3.66
CA TYR A 87 -15.06 2.69 4.23
C TYR A 87 -15.91 1.66 3.47
N ASP A 88 -16.68 0.84 4.19
CA ASP A 88 -17.68 -0.07 3.64
C ASP A 88 -19.02 0.11 4.38
N PRO A 89 -20.03 0.76 3.77
CA PRO A 89 -21.33 1.00 4.42
C PRO A 89 -22.12 -0.27 4.71
N LYS A 90 -21.63 -1.44 4.27
CA LYS A 90 -22.30 -2.73 4.45
C LYS A 90 -21.75 -3.53 5.64
N THR A 91 -20.85 -2.96 6.46
CA THR A 91 -20.33 -3.59 7.67
C THR A 91 -20.46 -2.65 8.86
N ASP A 92 -20.64 -3.22 10.04
CA ASP A 92 -20.71 -2.49 11.31
C ASP A 92 -20.00 -3.30 12.41
N GLU A 93 -20.00 -2.75 13.64
CA GLU A 93 -19.39 -3.37 14.81
C GLU A 93 -20.09 -4.66 15.24
N ALA A 94 -21.42 -4.75 15.08
CA ALA A 94 -22.18 -5.93 15.45
C ALA A 94 -21.96 -7.11 14.48
N ASN A 95 -21.65 -6.82 13.21
CA ASN A 95 -21.40 -7.81 12.17
C ASN A 95 -20.20 -7.41 11.28
N PRO A 96 -18.97 -7.53 11.79
CA PRO A 96 -17.77 -7.10 11.09
C PRO A 96 -17.45 -8.01 9.89
N LYS A 97 -17.29 -7.39 8.71
CA LYS A 97 -16.87 -8.07 7.49
C LYS A 97 -15.37 -8.09 7.30
N TRP A 98 -14.67 -7.11 7.83
CA TRP A 98 -13.24 -6.90 7.60
C TRP A 98 -12.47 -7.03 8.91
N TYR A 99 -11.26 -7.54 8.80
CA TYR A 99 -10.39 -7.85 9.94
C TYR A 99 -8.99 -7.35 9.61
N MET A 100 -8.27 -6.96 10.65
CA MET A 100 -6.87 -6.57 10.60
C MET A 100 -6.08 -7.26 11.72
N VAL A 101 -4.77 -7.25 11.60
CA VAL A 101 -3.81 -7.70 12.63
C VAL A 101 -2.91 -6.53 12.99
N ASP A 102 -2.21 -6.58 14.13
CA ASP A 102 -1.08 -5.67 14.34
C ASP A 102 0.20 -6.36 13.92
N VAL A 103 1.05 -5.64 13.19
CA VAL A 103 2.39 -6.10 12.82
C VAL A 103 3.45 -5.19 13.39
N THR A 104 4.55 -5.80 13.83
CA THR A 104 5.72 -5.10 14.36
C THR A 104 6.91 -5.30 13.43
N PHE A 105 7.53 -4.19 13.04
CA PHE A 105 8.76 -4.15 12.27
C PHE A 105 9.89 -4.87 13.02
N LYS A 106 10.64 -5.72 12.32
CA LYS A 106 11.81 -6.42 12.89
C LYS A 106 13.11 -5.88 12.33
N ALA A 107 13.28 -5.93 11.01
CA ALA A 107 14.50 -5.48 10.34
C ALA A 107 14.23 -5.17 8.87
N ARG A 108 15.04 -4.29 8.26
CA ARG A 108 15.13 -4.22 6.80
C ARG A 108 15.77 -5.48 6.25
N THR A 109 15.52 -5.79 4.98
CA THR A 109 16.42 -6.69 4.26
C THR A 109 17.76 -5.97 4.07
N GLU A 110 18.88 -6.67 4.21
CA GLU A 110 20.21 -6.08 3.96
C GLU A 110 20.34 -5.67 2.48
N HIS A 111 19.81 -6.52 1.59
CA HIS A 111 19.60 -6.25 0.17
C HIS A 111 18.11 -6.19 -0.16
N PHE A 112 17.65 -5.14 -0.84
CA PHE A 112 16.26 -5.04 -1.30
C PHE A 112 16.01 -6.08 -2.40
N ILE A 113 15.01 -6.94 -2.25
CA ILE A 113 14.75 -8.07 -3.16
C ILE A 113 13.69 -7.66 -4.19
N PRO A 114 14.05 -7.34 -5.45
CA PRO A 114 13.10 -6.85 -6.43
C PRO A 114 12.18 -7.98 -6.93
N LEU A 115 10.93 -7.64 -7.26
CA LEU A 115 10.01 -8.58 -7.91
C LEU A 115 10.59 -9.13 -9.23
N SER A 116 11.35 -8.32 -9.97
CA SER A 116 11.99 -8.75 -11.22
C SER A 116 12.95 -9.91 -10.98
N LEU A 117 13.73 -9.87 -9.91
CA LEU A 117 14.63 -10.97 -9.51
C LEU A 117 13.83 -12.23 -9.19
N LEU A 118 12.79 -12.13 -8.36
CA LEU A 118 11.95 -13.28 -7.99
C LEU A 118 11.29 -13.91 -9.22
N LYS A 119 10.83 -13.10 -10.18
CA LYS A 119 10.30 -13.58 -11.45
C LYS A 119 11.35 -14.22 -12.35
N GLN A 120 12.57 -13.67 -12.39
CA GLN A 120 13.68 -14.26 -13.13
C GLN A 120 14.00 -15.64 -12.58
N ILE A 121 14.13 -15.78 -11.25
CA ILE A 121 14.37 -17.07 -10.59
C ILE A 121 13.23 -18.04 -10.93
N ALA A 122 11.96 -17.65 -10.74
CA ALA A 122 10.80 -18.49 -11.01
C ALA A 122 10.64 -18.93 -12.48
N SER A 123 11.26 -18.21 -13.42
CA SER A 123 11.21 -18.54 -14.85
C SER A 123 12.17 -19.67 -15.24
N ASN A 124 13.09 -20.07 -14.35
CA ASN A 124 13.99 -21.20 -14.59
C ASN A 124 13.26 -22.54 -14.44
N GLN A 125 13.90 -23.60 -14.98
CA GLN A 125 13.41 -24.95 -14.81
C GLN A 125 13.63 -25.42 -13.36
N PRO A 126 12.68 -26.16 -12.77
CA PRO A 126 12.95 -26.87 -11.52
C PRO A 126 14.23 -27.72 -11.67
N ASP A 127 15.02 -27.81 -10.60
CA ASP A 127 16.27 -28.59 -10.53
C ASP A 127 17.43 -28.11 -11.42
N SER A 128 17.29 -26.98 -12.13
CA SER A 128 18.40 -26.33 -12.83
C SER A 128 19.32 -25.58 -11.86
N GLU A 129 20.55 -25.29 -12.27
CA GLU A 129 21.42 -24.42 -11.48
C GLU A 129 20.85 -22.99 -11.47
N PRO A 130 20.81 -22.31 -10.30
CA PRO A 130 20.41 -20.91 -10.26
C PRO A 130 21.36 -20.01 -11.06
N PRO A 131 20.92 -18.80 -11.46
CA PRO A 131 21.80 -17.79 -12.03
C PRO A 131 23.03 -17.55 -11.14
N SER A 132 24.19 -17.28 -11.73
CA SER A 132 25.47 -17.12 -11.01
C SER A 132 25.39 -16.17 -9.82
N ASP A 133 24.66 -15.07 -10.02
CA ASP A 133 24.51 -13.98 -9.06
C ASP A 133 23.75 -14.40 -7.78
N VAL A 134 23.00 -15.50 -7.86
CA VAL A 134 22.20 -16.06 -6.75
C VAL A 134 22.44 -17.56 -6.57
N ALA A 135 23.59 -18.09 -7.04
CA ALA A 135 23.90 -19.53 -6.98
C ALA A 135 23.77 -20.12 -5.56
N TYR A 136 23.99 -19.31 -4.53
CA TYR A 136 23.88 -19.68 -3.12
C TYR A 136 22.47 -20.08 -2.65
N ILE A 137 21.41 -19.81 -3.43
CA ILE A 137 20.06 -20.28 -3.08
C ILE A 137 19.89 -21.79 -3.32
N GLY A 138 20.72 -22.37 -4.18
CA GLY A 138 20.65 -23.79 -4.59
C GLY A 138 19.45 -24.10 -5.48
N LYS A 139 19.42 -25.31 -6.03
CA LYS A 139 18.38 -25.80 -6.96
C LYS A 139 16.98 -25.73 -6.35
N ASP A 140 16.86 -26.20 -5.11
CA ASP A 140 15.61 -26.17 -4.33
C ASP A 140 15.08 -24.74 -4.18
N GLY A 141 15.98 -23.74 -4.20
CA GLY A 141 15.62 -22.33 -4.13
C GLY A 141 14.81 -21.86 -5.34
N ILE A 142 15.05 -22.42 -6.54
CA ILE A 142 14.24 -22.10 -7.72
C ILE A 142 12.82 -22.60 -7.52
N SER A 143 12.67 -23.86 -7.10
CA SER A 143 11.36 -24.49 -6.88
C SER A 143 10.56 -23.73 -5.83
N ALA A 144 11.18 -23.39 -4.70
CA ALA A 144 10.53 -22.62 -3.63
C ALA A 144 10.03 -21.24 -4.13
N ILE A 145 10.88 -20.46 -4.82
CA ILE A 145 10.45 -19.16 -5.36
C ILE A 145 9.36 -19.29 -6.42
N LYS A 146 9.41 -20.35 -7.24
CA LYS A 146 8.42 -20.60 -8.29
C LYS A 146 7.02 -20.90 -7.74
N GLU A 147 6.95 -21.57 -6.60
CA GLU A 147 5.70 -21.90 -5.91
C GLU A 147 5.11 -20.70 -5.13
N MET A 148 5.92 -19.69 -4.83
CA MET A 148 5.50 -18.51 -4.08
C MET A 148 4.28 -17.82 -4.70
N ALA A 149 3.25 -17.58 -3.88
CA ALA A 149 2.04 -16.87 -4.31
C ALA A 149 2.31 -15.47 -4.90
N LEU A 150 3.44 -14.84 -4.58
CA LEU A 150 3.79 -13.52 -5.07
C LEU A 150 4.06 -13.49 -6.57
N VAL A 151 4.67 -14.55 -7.12
CA VAL A 151 5.00 -14.64 -8.54
C VAL A 151 3.83 -15.14 -9.39
N SER A 152 2.91 -15.91 -8.79
CA SER A 152 1.74 -16.49 -9.47
C SER A 152 0.44 -15.71 -9.26
N ARG A 153 0.27 -15.02 -8.12
CA ARG A 153 -0.99 -14.38 -7.68
C ARG A 153 -0.82 -12.88 -7.38
N GLY A 154 -0.58 -12.10 -8.43
CA GLY A 154 -0.24 -10.67 -8.30
C GLY A 154 -1.26 -9.80 -7.55
N ARG A 155 -2.56 -10.12 -7.61
CA ARG A 155 -3.66 -9.28 -7.07
C ARG A 155 -4.02 -9.54 -5.60
N LEU A 156 -3.43 -10.55 -4.96
CA LEU A 156 -3.68 -10.85 -3.55
C LEU A 156 -2.66 -10.08 -2.66
N SER A 157 -3.14 -9.28 -1.71
CA SER A 157 -2.30 -8.36 -0.89
C SER A 157 -1.71 -9.01 0.36
N VAL A 158 -2.37 -10.02 0.90
CA VAL A 158 -1.91 -10.88 1.99
C VAL A 158 -1.77 -12.29 1.44
N GLN A 159 -0.62 -12.91 1.62
CA GLN A 159 -0.29 -14.18 0.98
C GLN A 159 0.47 -15.04 1.99
N ARG A 160 0.27 -16.36 1.95
CA ARG A 160 1.13 -17.30 2.67
C ARG A 160 2.51 -17.35 2.02
N VAL A 161 3.50 -17.65 2.84
CA VAL A 161 4.88 -17.93 2.42
C VAL A 161 5.27 -19.24 3.07
N GLU A 162 5.63 -20.22 2.25
CA GLU A 162 6.08 -21.53 2.70
C GLU A 162 7.46 -21.41 3.37
N GLU A 163 7.76 -22.26 4.35
CA GLU A 163 9.04 -22.22 5.09
C GLU A 163 10.26 -22.31 4.16
N ALA A 164 10.20 -23.17 3.14
CA ALA A 164 11.25 -23.29 2.13
C ALA A 164 11.46 -21.97 1.38
N THR A 165 10.38 -21.28 1.04
CA THR A 165 10.40 -19.96 0.40
C THR A 165 10.96 -18.90 1.34
N TRP A 166 10.57 -18.91 2.61
CA TRP A 166 11.10 -18.00 3.63
C TRP A 166 12.63 -18.11 3.73
N ALA A 167 13.15 -19.33 3.86
CA ALA A 167 14.59 -19.58 3.95
C ALA A 167 15.35 -19.06 2.72
N VAL A 168 14.77 -19.15 1.53
CA VAL A 168 15.37 -18.58 0.30
C VAL A 168 15.34 -17.06 0.33
N ILE A 169 14.24 -16.45 0.77
CA ILE A 169 14.14 -14.99 0.92
C ILE A 169 15.17 -14.46 1.93
N GLU A 170 15.43 -15.15 3.04
CA GLU A 170 16.49 -14.79 3.98
C GLU A 170 17.89 -14.87 3.35
N LYS A 171 18.17 -15.95 2.61
CA LYS A 171 19.42 -16.08 1.85
C LYS A 171 19.58 -14.94 0.84
N LEU A 172 18.53 -14.61 0.10
CA LEU A 172 18.55 -13.50 -0.86
C LEU A 172 18.79 -12.17 -0.15
N ALA A 173 18.02 -11.89 0.91
CA ALA A 173 18.13 -10.66 1.69
C ALA A 173 19.55 -10.42 2.22
N LYS A 174 20.27 -11.48 2.60
CA LYS A 174 21.65 -11.41 3.09
C LYS A 174 22.72 -11.49 1.98
N GLY A 175 22.47 -12.26 0.93
CA GLY A 175 23.48 -12.60 -0.08
C GLY A 175 23.64 -11.58 -1.19
N GLY A 176 22.59 -10.83 -1.53
CA GLY A 176 22.63 -9.83 -2.60
C GLY A 176 23.08 -10.41 -3.95
N GLY A 177 23.90 -9.67 -4.69
CA GLY A 177 24.55 -10.17 -5.92
C GLY A 177 23.87 -9.75 -7.23
N TRP A 178 22.68 -9.15 -7.19
CA TRP A 178 22.09 -8.48 -8.34
C TRP A 178 22.46 -7.00 -8.35
N ASP A 179 22.37 -6.38 -9.53
CA ASP A 179 22.49 -4.93 -9.64
C ASP A 179 21.28 -4.27 -8.95
N GLU A 180 21.52 -3.72 -7.76
CA GLU A 180 20.55 -2.92 -7.01
C GLU A 180 20.19 -1.60 -7.74
N SER A 181 20.89 -1.27 -8.84
CA SER A 181 20.67 -0.07 -9.65
C SER A 181 19.41 -0.09 -10.54
N GLY A 182 18.42 -0.88 -10.17
CA GLY A 182 17.01 -0.59 -10.41
C GLY A 182 16.56 0.70 -9.69
N LYS A 183 17.14 1.84 -10.07
CA LYS A 183 16.84 3.23 -9.65
C LYS A 183 16.19 3.35 -8.27
N ALA A 184 16.91 2.98 -7.19
CA ALA A 184 16.68 3.60 -5.91
C ALA A 184 16.76 5.12 -6.12
N GLY A 185 15.72 5.86 -5.76
CA GLY A 185 15.77 7.32 -5.76
C GLY A 185 17.00 7.75 -4.96
N LYS A 186 17.81 8.66 -5.51
CA LYS A 186 18.95 9.24 -4.80
C LYS A 186 18.50 9.62 -3.39
N VAL A 187 19.03 8.95 -2.37
CA VAL A 187 18.97 9.42 -0.99
C VAL A 187 19.69 10.77 -0.98
N GLY A 188 18.90 11.84 -1.03
CA GLY A 188 19.44 13.19 -0.97
C GLY A 188 20.08 13.37 0.40
N LYS A 189 21.39 13.63 0.43
CA LYS A 189 22.04 14.17 1.63
C LYS A 189 21.23 15.39 2.11
N PRO A 190 20.97 15.53 3.42
CA PRO A 190 20.27 16.70 3.94
C PRO A 190 21.04 17.96 3.56
N LYS A 191 20.35 18.89 2.91
CA LYS A 191 20.91 20.17 2.52
C LYS A 191 21.06 21.03 3.78
N PRO A 192 22.24 21.66 4.03
CA PRO A 192 22.40 22.52 5.20
C PRO A 192 21.43 23.72 5.09
N PRO A 193 20.93 24.25 6.23
CA PRO A 193 20.02 25.39 6.22
C PRO A 193 20.70 26.61 5.61
N LYS A 194 19.99 27.33 4.74
CA LYS A 194 20.43 28.63 4.21
C LYS A 194 20.47 29.65 5.36
N PRO A 195 21.46 30.55 5.41
CA PRO A 195 21.46 31.64 6.39
C PRO A 195 20.26 32.56 6.15
N ALA A 196 19.62 32.99 7.24
CA ALA A 196 18.59 34.02 7.23
C ALA A 196 19.18 35.34 6.72
N ALA A 197 18.50 35.97 5.77
CA ALA A 197 18.84 37.30 5.30
C ALA A 197 18.42 38.33 6.36
N GLU A 198 19.42 39.07 6.85
CA GLU A 198 19.30 40.22 7.75
C GLU A 198 18.64 41.40 7.00
N GLN A 199 17.48 41.86 7.49
CA GLN A 199 16.83 43.06 6.96
C GLN A 199 17.42 44.29 7.67
N ALA A 200 18.27 45.01 6.94
CA ALA A 200 18.67 46.36 7.28
C ALA A 200 17.55 47.34 6.90
N LYS A 201 17.17 48.16 7.89
CA LYS A 201 16.30 49.33 7.77
C LYS A 201 16.88 50.33 6.76
N ASN A 202 16.00 51.00 6.03
CA ASN A 202 16.02 52.46 5.89
C ASN A 202 14.61 52.92 5.56
N GLY A 203 14.16 53.92 6.32
CA GLY A 203 12.92 54.64 6.06
C GLY A 203 13.18 55.85 5.19
N GLU A 204 12.14 56.26 4.47
CA GLU A 204 11.87 57.64 4.14
C GLU A 204 10.36 57.76 3.90
N GLU A 205 9.76 58.71 4.60
CA GLU A 205 8.35 59.07 4.54
C GLU A 205 8.10 59.90 3.27
N ASP A 206 6.94 59.73 2.64
CA ASP A 206 6.23 60.86 2.06
C ASP A 206 4.72 60.58 2.01
N VAL A 207 4.00 61.63 2.40
CA VAL A 207 2.55 61.72 2.63
C VAL A 207 1.86 62.13 1.34
N GLU A 208 0.72 61.53 0.98
CA GLU A 208 -0.54 62.22 0.64
C GLU A 208 -1.61 61.33 -0.05
N THR A 209 -2.73 61.22 0.67
CA THR A 209 -4.14 61.34 0.24
C THR A 209 -4.77 60.56 -0.93
N SER A 210 -5.93 60.00 -0.57
CA SER A 210 -7.23 60.08 -1.24
C SER A 210 -7.78 58.84 -1.97
N SER A 211 -8.89 58.38 -1.38
CA SER A 211 -10.11 57.78 -1.95
C SER A 211 -10.27 57.65 -3.46
N GLY A 212 -10.72 56.48 -3.90
CA GLY A 212 -11.30 56.27 -5.23
C GLY A 212 -12.13 54.99 -5.31
N VAL A 213 -13.45 55.15 -5.22
CA VAL A 213 -14.50 54.14 -5.45
C VAL A 213 -14.72 53.92 -6.95
N ASN A 214 -14.86 52.66 -7.40
CA ASN A 214 -15.77 52.22 -8.48
C ASN A 214 -15.72 50.68 -8.55
N SER A 215 -16.76 49.85 -8.43
CA SER A 215 -18.17 49.87 -8.84
C SER A 215 -18.44 49.61 -10.34
N LYS A 216 -19.29 48.59 -10.58
CA LYS A 216 -20.00 48.15 -11.81
C LYS A 216 -19.23 47.23 -12.76
N GLY A 217 -19.81 46.17 -13.33
CA GLY A 217 -21.18 45.63 -13.33
C GLY A 217 -21.16 44.19 -13.89
N SER A 218 -21.92 43.26 -13.30
CA SER A 218 -23.24 42.80 -13.78
C SER A 218 -23.27 42.08 -15.14
N THR A 219 -23.59 40.79 -15.17
CA THR A 219 -24.84 40.33 -15.81
C THR A 219 -25.24 38.92 -15.39
N VAL A 220 -26.51 38.83 -15.00
CA VAL A 220 -27.30 37.65 -14.64
C VAL A 220 -27.86 37.00 -15.91
N LYS A 221 -28.00 35.67 -15.94
CA LYS A 221 -29.14 35.02 -16.63
C LYS A 221 -29.60 33.79 -15.86
N LYS A 222 -30.91 33.78 -15.57
CA LYS A 222 -31.69 32.83 -14.78
C LYS A 222 -32.87 32.37 -15.63
N ARG A 223 -33.16 31.05 -15.68
CA ARG A 223 -34.48 30.39 -15.93
C ARG A 223 -34.32 28.96 -15.37
N LYS A 224 -34.95 28.49 -14.28
CA LYS A 224 -36.35 28.29 -13.82
C LYS A 224 -37.13 27.13 -14.49
N ALA A 225 -37.06 25.96 -13.82
CA ALA A 225 -38.05 24.95 -13.37
C ALA A 225 -39.37 24.63 -14.10
N THR A 226 -39.72 23.32 -14.08
CA THR A 226 -41.02 22.61 -13.80
C THR A 226 -40.67 21.09 -13.79
N ALA A 227 -40.88 20.21 -12.81
CA ALA A 227 -41.99 19.83 -11.89
C ALA A 227 -42.99 18.79 -12.47
N GLU A 228 -43.12 17.68 -11.71
CA GLU A 228 -44.28 16.75 -11.50
C GLU A 228 -44.35 15.35 -12.20
N ASP A 229 -44.34 14.33 -11.30
CA ASP A 229 -45.16 13.11 -11.15
C ASP A 229 -45.46 12.13 -12.30
N ASN A 230 -45.21 10.83 -12.07
CA ASN A 230 -46.29 9.85 -11.80
C ASN A 230 -45.78 8.44 -11.36
N GLU A 231 -46.67 7.75 -10.65
CA GLU A 231 -46.64 6.46 -9.94
C GLU A 231 -46.32 5.17 -10.73
N GLU A 232 -45.81 4.20 -9.95
CA GLU A 232 -46.20 2.78 -9.82
C GLU A 232 -46.41 1.90 -11.07
N SER A 233 -45.60 0.83 -11.20
CA SER A 233 -46.14 -0.51 -11.46
C SER A 233 -45.18 -1.64 -11.08
N LYS A 234 -45.75 -2.61 -10.36
CA LYS A 234 -45.17 -3.89 -9.95
C LYS A 234 -44.71 -4.73 -11.13
N SER A 235 -43.58 -5.44 -10.97
CA SER A 235 -43.32 -6.68 -11.70
C SER A 235 -42.79 -7.76 -10.76
N LEU A 236 -43.71 -8.64 -10.36
CA LEU A 236 -43.45 -9.98 -9.84
C LEU A 236 -42.96 -10.85 -11.00
N ARG A 237 -41.73 -11.37 -10.97
CA ARG A 237 -41.38 -12.64 -11.65
C ARG A 237 -40.38 -13.49 -10.86
N ARG A 238 -40.97 -14.39 -10.08
CA ARG A 238 -40.71 -15.84 -9.97
C ARG A 238 -39.33 -16.36 -10.44
N SER A 239 -38.60 -16.90 -9.46
CA SER A 239 -37.96 -18.23 -9.45
C SER A 239 -38.04 -19.06 -10.75
N THR A 240 -36.88 -19.49 -11.25
CA THR A 240 -36.61 -20.91 -11.53
C THR A 240 -35.12 -21.24 -11.44
N ARG A 241 -34.86 -22.22 -10.58
CA ARG A 241 -33.68 -23.10 -10.51
C ARG A 241 -33.80 -24.14 -11.62
N ALA A 242 -32.75 -24.36 -12.43
CA ALA A 242 -32.59 -25.59 -13.21
C ALA A 242 -31.12 -25.88 -13.60
N ARG A 243 -30.57 -26.89 -12.91
CA ARG A 243 -29.61 -27.95 -13.28
C ARG A 243 -28.93 -27.92 -14.66
N LYS A 244 -27.62 -28.22 -14.66
CA LYS A 244 -27.09 -29.54 -15.06
C LYS A 244 -25.73 -29.79 -14.41
#